data_AF-A0A553R1P0-F1
#
_entry.id   AF-A0A553R1P0-F1
#
_cell.length_a   1.000
_cell.length_b   1.000
_cell.length_c   1.000
_cell.angle_alpha   90.00
_cell.angle_beta   90.00
_cell.angle_gamma   90.00
#
_symmetry.space_group_name_H-M   'P 1'
#
loop_
_entity.id
_entity.type
_entity.pdbx_description
1 polymer ?
#
loop_
_entity_poly.entity_id
_entity_poly.type
_entity_poly.pdbx_seq_one_letter_code
_entity_poly.pdbx_strand_id
1 'polypeptide(L)'
;MKDGDELTFSRIIRSELWTEITLYIYSLMFSIYLYVFAEIVHGGVYVDQNKFLCHADTIHWQDILKNSRPDHLVVPSNSSSSCQKCHKACNGRCWGPKEDQCQSLTKTVCAEQCDGRCFGPYVSDCCHPECAGGCSGPKSTDCFACTNFNDSGACVTQCPRPFVYNPTTFQLEHNPWAKYTYGAFCVKKCPHNFVVDHSSCVRACPSNKMEVEENRIKMCIPCTDICPKACDGIGTASLQSAQTVDSSNIDRFINCTKINGNLVFLITGIKGDVYHNIEPLDPEKLNVFRTVREITGFLNVQSWPENMTDLSVFSNLATIGGRALYSGISLLVLKQQWISSLQLQSLREISAGNVYVTNNSQLCYYNTVNWTQLFRTNTQKVLIRNNRDPKECSPRLMFVLLHLNSREGSCREGDFEPVILVTLECICVAPSSLLFWVGQCTSPSLAGGWDPRPASSRPKLLTRPYVLEKREAGLERDVREFANGSVCLECDAQCDMVEDGGLTCTGPVSFGLFSCSPWKSLFVTVI
;
A
#
# COMPACT_ATOMS: atom_id res chain seq x y z
N MET A 1 -8.62 20.22 -33.39
CA MET A 1 -7.16 20.14 -33.29
C MET A 1 -6.64 21.46 -32.73
N LYS A 2 -6.78 21.64 -31.41
CA LYS A 2 -6.22 22.73 -30.62
C LYS A 2 -6.14 22.20 -29.20
N ASP A 3 -5.06 21.50 -28.91
CA ASP A 3 -4.62 21.23 -27.54
C ASP A 3 -3.10 21.35 -27.62
N GLY A 4 -2.62 22.58 -27.41
CA GLY A 4 -1.23 22.82 -27.12
C GLY A 4 -1.08 22.56 -25.63
N ASP A 5 -0.41 21.47 -25.28
CA ASP A 5 -0.04 21.16 -23.90
C ASP A 5 0.83 22.31 -23.36
N GLU A 6 0.21 23.19 -22.58
CA GLU A 6 0.88 24.15 -21.73
C GLU A 6 1.52 23.37 -20.58
N LEU A 7 2.77 22.94 -20.79
CA LEU A 7 3.57 22.27 -19.77
C LEU A 7 3.67 23.20 -18.55
N THR A 8 3.10 22.74 -17.44
CA THR A 8 3.08 23.43 -16.15
C THR A 8 4.52 23.68 -15.68
N PHE A 9 4.92 24.95 -15.63
CA PHE A 9 6.30 25.36 -15.37
C PHE A 9 6.73 25.07 -13.92
N SER A 10 7.68 24.15 -13.74
CA SER A 10 8.25 23.84 -12.41
C SER A 10 9.42 24.77 -12.09
N ARG A 11 9.34 25.53 -10.99
CA ARG A 11 10.43 26.41 -10.51
C ARG A 11 11.63 25.64 -9.93
N ILE A 12 11.39 24.40 -9.51
CA ILE A 12 12.38 23.49 -8.91
C ILE A 12 12.21 22.09 -9.48
N ILE A 13 13.31 21.38 -9.76
CA ILE A 13 13.28 19.96 -10.11
C ILE A 13 14.04 19.18 -9.03
N ARG A 14 13.37 18.18 -8.46
CA ARG A 14 13.95 17.22 -7.53
C ARG A 14 13.97 15.86 -8.23
N SER A 15 15.15 15.27 -8.41
CA SER A 15 15.27 13.87 -8.79
C SER A 15 15.30 13.00 -7.54
N GLU A 16 14.40 12.01 -7.45
CA GLU A 16 14.42 10.94 -6.43
C GLU A 16 15.17 9.69 -6.94
N LEU A 17 15.66 9.71 -8.18
CA LEU A 17 16.38 8.60 -8.82
C LEU A 17 17.88 8.89 -8.88
N TRP A 18 18.69 7.86 -8.61
CA TRP A 18 20.15 7.84 -8.78
C TRP A 18 20.55 7.85 -10.27
N THR A 19 19.97 8.72 -11.08
CA THR A 19 20.43 8.98 -12.45
C THR A 19 21.29 10.23 -12.45
N GLU A 20 22.47 10.16 -13.06
CA GLU A 20 23.45 11.27 -13.08
C GLU A 20 22.89 12.54 -13.75
N ILE A 21 21.85 12.43 -14.57
CA ILE A 21 21.18 13.52 -15.28
C ILE A 21 19.73 13.66 -14.79
N THR A 22 19.32 14.89 -14.46
CA THR A 22 17.98 15.24 -13.95
C THR A 22 17.15 16.07 -14.94
N LEU A 23 17.80 16.81 -15.84
CA LEU A 23 17.14 17.47 -16.97
C LEU A 23 17.74 16.94 -18.27
N TYR A 24 16.94 16.24 -19.08
CA TYR A 24 17.36 15.66 -20.36
C TYR A 24 16.55 16.27 -21.51
N ILE A 25 17.20 17.05 -22.36
CA ILE A 25 16.60 17.73 -23.51
C ILE A 25 17.35 17.28 -24.76
N TYR A 26 16.75 16.37 -25.52
CA TYR A 26 17.40 15.73 -26.67
C TYR A 26 16.45 15.60 -27.86
N SER A 27 16.93 15.96 -29.05
CA SER A 27 16.24 15.75 -30.33
C SER A 27 14.77 16.24 -30.35
N LEU A 28 14.50 17.42 -29.78
CA LEU A 28 13.16 17.99 -29.80
C LEU A 28 12.86 18.69 -31.14
N MET A 29 11.66 18.42 -31.65
CA MET A 29 11.15 18.98 -32.91
C MET A 29 10.56 20.39 -32.76
N PHE A 30 10.51 20.94 -31.53
CA PHE A 30 9.90 22.24 -31.19
C PHE A 30 10.76 23.05 -30.20
N SER A 31 10.65 24.38 -30.24
CA SER A 31 11.33 25.30 -29.32
C SER A 31 10.73 25.23 -27.91
N ILE A 32 11.53 24.84 -26.92
CA ILE A 32 11.17 24.96 -25.50
C ILE A 32 11.51 26.37 -25.04
N TYR A 33 10.60 27.00 -24.30
CA TYR A 33 10.87 28.23 -23.59
C TYR A 33 10.85 27.99 -22.06
N LEU A 34 12.02 27.97 -21.41
CA LEU A 34 12.15 27.75 -19.96
C LEU A 34 12.19 29.10 -19.23
N TYR A 35 11.06 29.77 -19.05
CA TYR A 35 11.06 31.16 -18.55
C TYR A 35 11.25 31.33 -17.03
N VAL A 36 11.10 30.29 -16.22
CA VAL A 36 11.16 30.41 -14.74
C VAL A 36 11.85 29.20 -14.12
N PHE A 37 13.10 28.96 -14.49
CA PHE A 37 13.89 27.85 -13.96
C PHE A 37 14.95 28.35 -12.98
N ALA A 38 14.88 27.95 -11.70
CA ALA A 38 15.70 28.53 -10.64
C ALA A 38 16.57 27.52 -9.88
N GLU A 39 16.20 26.24 -9.76
CA GLU A 39 17.03 25.27 -9.02
C GLU A 39 16.91 23.80 -9.47
N ILE A 40 18.08 23.13 -9.55
CA ILE A 40 18.24 21.67 -9.59
C ILE A 40 18.97 21.22 -8.32
N VAL A 41 18.28 20.45 -7.49
CA VAL A 41 18.78 20.01 -6.17
C VAL A 41 19.74 18.83 -6.27
N HIS A 42 19.46 17.88 -7.16
CA HIS A 42 20.27 16.68 -7.42
C HIS A 42 20.32 16.39 -8.93
N GLY A 43 21.45 15.82 -9.39
CA GLY A 43 21.73 15.44 -10.78
C GLY A 43 22.14 16.57 -11.72
N GLY A 44 22.35 16.21 -12.99
CA GLY A 44 22.93 17.05 -14.03
C GLY A 44 21.95 17.57 -15.07
N VAL A 45 22.47 18.41 -15.97
CA VAL A 45 21.77 18.94 -17.14
C VAL A 45 22.41 18.37 -18.39
N TYR A 46 21.61 17.73 -19.23
CA TYR A 46 21.99 17.26 -20.56
C TYR A 46 21.08 17.91 -21.60
N VAL A 47 21.65 18.76 -22.43
CA VAL A 47 21.01 19.45 -23.54
C VAL A 47 21.92 19.27 -24.74
N ASP A 48 21.51 18.42 -25.69
CA ASP A 48 22.29 18.17 -26.89
C ASP A 48 21.40 17.78 -28.08
N GLN A 49 21.90 17.95 -29.31
CA GLN A 49 21.22 17.60 -30.56
C GLN A 49 19.85 18.27 -30.79
N ASN A 50 19.66 19.50 -30.31
CA ASN A 50 18.43 20.26 -30.57
C ASN A 50 18.66 21.30 -31.67
N LYS A 51 18.29 20.99 -32.91
CA LYS A 51 18.54 21.83 -34.10
C LYS A 51 17.88 23.22 -34.05
N PHE A 52 16.78 23.36 -33.32
CA PHE A 52 15.98 24.59 -33.24
C PHE A 52 16.00 25.26 -31.85
N LEU A 53 16.84 24.78 -30.93
CA LEU A 53 16.95 25.37 -29.60
C LEU A 53 17.86 26.61 -29.64
N CYS A 54 17.40 27.69 -29.04
CA CYS A 54 18.10 28.97 -28.95
C CYS A 54 18.39 29.32 -27.48
N HIS A 55 19.42 30.14 -27.25
CA HIS A 55 19.75 30.79 -25.98
C HIS A 55 20.19 29.89 -24.81
N ALA A 56 20.01 28.57 -24.89
CA ALA A 56 20.47 27.62 -23.86
C ALA A 56 22.00 27.64 -23.63
N ASP A 57 22.75 28.03 -24.66
CA ASP A 57 24.19 28.31 -24.65
C ASP A 57 24.54 29.56 -23.82
N THR A 58 23.60 30.51 -23.69
CA THR A 58 23.82 31.78 -22.96
C THR A 58 23.56 31.69 -21.46
N ILE A 59 22.98 30.58 -21.00
CA ILE A 59 22.57 30.38 -19.60
C ILE A 59 23.77 30.04 -18.72
N HIS A 60 23.87 30.70 -17.58
CA HIS A 60 24.85 30.38 -16.56
C HIS A 60 24.36 29.23 -15.67
N TRP A 61 24.60 28.00 -16.12
CA TRP A 61 24.11 26.78 -15.47
C TRP A 61 24.67 26.53 -14.07
N GLN A 62 25.86 27.05 -13.75
CA GLN A 62 26.48 26.93 -12.42
C GLN A 62 25.68 27.64 -11.32
N ASP A 63 24.90 28.68 -11.68
CA ASP A 63 24.00 29.38 -10.75
C ASP A 63 22.78 28.52 -10.37
N ILE A 64 22.28 27.74 -11.33
CA ILE A 64 21.08 26.92 -11.21
C ILE A 64 21.38 25.60 -10.47
N LEU A 65 22.55 25.00 -10.73
CA LEU A 65 22.98 23.75 -10.11
C LEU A 65 23.37 23.98 -8.64
N LYS A 66 22.70 23.29 -7.71
CA LYS A 66 23.06 23.34 -6.28
C LYS A 66 24.47 22.80 -6.05
N ASN A 67 24.78 21.62 -6.62
CA ASN A 67 26.08 20.96 -6.57
C ASN A 67 26.64 20.76 -7.99
N SER A 68 27.55 21.63 -8.44
CA SER A 68 28.13 21.53 -9.79
C SER A 68 29.33 20.57 -9.78
N ARG A 69 29.19 19.44 -10.47
CA ARG A 69 30.32 18.60 -10.91
C ARG A 69 30.43 18.71 -12.43
N PRO A 70 31.65 18.75 -13.01
CA PRO A 70 31.84 18.93 -14.45
C PRO A 70 31.20 17.81 -15.28
N ASP A 71 31.17 16.57 -14.76
CA ASP A 71 30.60 15.40 -15.45
C ASP A 71 29.06 15.46 -15.59
N HIS A 72 28.41 16.39 -14.88
CA HIS A 72 26.95 16.52 -14.83
C HIS A 72 26.41 17.66 -15.72
N LEU A 73 27.23 18.26 -16.59
CA LEU A 73 26.81 19.37 -17.45
C LEU A 73 27.21 19.10 -18.91
N VAL A 74 26.24 18.72 -19.72
CA VAL A 74 26.37 18.64 -21.18
C VAL A 74 25.38 19.63 -21.78
N VAL A 75 25.87 20.72 -22.35
CA VAL A 75 25.03 21.76 -22.98
C VAL A 75 25.66 22.20 -24.31
N PRO A 76 24.87 22.62 -25.30
CA PRO A 76 25.40 22.99 -26.60
C PRO A 76 26.22 24.26 -26.47
N SER A 77 27.41 24.28 -27.05
CA SER A 77 28.29 25.46 -27.00
C SER A 77 27.91 26.55 -28.00
N ASN A 78 27.04 26.24 -28.97
CA ASN A 78 26.59 27.17 -29.99
C ASN A 78 25.12 26.98 -30.31
N SER A 79 24.36 28.07 -30.26
CA SER A 79 23.02 28.17 -30.81
C SER A 79 23.02 28.19 -32.35
N SER A 80 21.91 27.76 -32.96
CA SER A 80 21.75 27.84 -34.42
C SER A 80 21.91 29.29 -34.90
N SER A 81 22.52 29.50 -36.08
CA SER A 81 22.76 30.84 -36.66
C SER A 81 21.46 31.63 -36.97
N SER A 82 20.29 31.00 -36.84
CA SER A 82 18.97 31.61 -36.98
C SER A 82 18.40 32.23 -35.69
N CYS A 83 19.09 32.10 -34.55
CA CYS A 83 18.60 32.60 -33.27
C CYS A 83 18.75 34.13 -33.13
N GLN A 84 17.73 34.78 -32.56
CA GLN A 84 17.83 36.18 -32.15
C GLN A 84 18.82 36.33 -30.99
N LYS A 85 19.37 37.53 -30.80
CA LYS A 85 20.24 37.82 -29.63
C LYS A 85 19.40 38.13 -28.40
N CYS A 86 19.97 37.92 -27.21
CA CYS A 86 19.37 38.36 -25.95
C CYS A 86 19.09 39.87 -25.95
N HIS A 87 18.07 40.28 -25.20
CA HIS A 87 17.82 41.69 -24.94
C HIS A 87 19.05 42.35 -24.28
N LYS A 88 19.28 43.64 -24.57
CA LYS A 88 20.46 44.37 -24.06
C LYS A 88 20.50 44.43 -22.53
N ALA A 89 19.33 44.48 -21.88
CA ALA A 89 19.23 44.49 -20.42
C ALA A 89 19.69 43.18 -19.74
N CYS A 90 19.73 42.06 -20.48
CA CYS A 90 20.05 40.75 -19.92
C CYS A 90 21.56 40.49 -19.75
N ASN A 91 22.42 41.44 -20.13
CA ASN A 91 23.89 41.27 -20.10
C ASN A 91 24.37 39.96 -20.74
N GLY A 92 23.68 39.53 -21.80
CA GLY A 92 24.03 38.33 -22.56
C GLY A 92 23.58 37.00 -21.97
N ARG A 93 22.76 36.96 -20.91
CA ARG A 93 22.21 35.72 -20.33
C ARG A 93 20.69 35.72 -20.37
N CYS A 94 20.09 34.90 -21.23
CA CYS A 94 18.64 34.92 -21.42
C CYS A 94 18.07 33.56 -21.80
N TRP A 95 16.79 33.37 -21.50
CA TRP A 95 15.99 32.25 -22.00
C TRP A 95 15.32 32.56 -23.35
N GLY A 96 15.35 33.83 -23.78
CA GLY A 96 14.75 34.30 -25.02
C GLY A 96 15.10 35.77 -25.33
N PRO A 97 14.61 36.31 -26.46
CA PRO A 97 15.03 37.61 -26.96
C PRO A 97 14.44 38.83 -26.21
N LYS A 98 13.42 38.65 -25.38
CA LYS A 98 12.74 39.76 -24.68
C LYS A 98 13.39 40.11 -23.34
N GLU A 99 13.06 41.28 -22.81
CA GLU A 99 13.59 41.79 -21.53
C GLU A 99 13.11 41.01 -20.31
N ASP A 100 11.87 40.52 -20.32
CA ASP A 100 11.29 39.68 -19.26
C ASP A 100 11.86 38.25 -19.24
N GLN A 101 12.78 37.94 -20.15
CA GLN A 101 13.34 36.61 -20.37
C GLN A 101 14.82 36.55 -19.99
N CYS A 102 15.33 37.55 -19.28
CA CYS A 102 16.67 37.52 -18.73
C CYS A 102 16.81 36.44 -17.65
N GLN A 103 17.99 35.83 -17.56
CA GLN A 103 18.28 34.91 -16.46
C GLN A 103 18.47 35.71 -15.16
N SER A 104 17.64 35.43 -14.15
CA SER A 104 17.88 35.93 -12.79
C SER A 104 18.92 35.05 -12.09
N LEU A 105 19.96 35.67 -11.53
CA LEU A 105 21.03 34.98 -10.82
C LEU A 105 20.75 35.04 -9.32
N THR A 106 20.74 33.89 -8.66
CA THR A 106 20.36 33.78 -7.24
C THR A 106 21.41 33.07 -6.39
N LYS A 107 22.59 32.77 -6.95
CA LYS A 107 23.68 32.10 -6.22
C LYS A 107 25.03 32.77 -6.42
N THR A 108 25.43 32.99 -7.66
CA THR A 108 26.76 33.48 -8.05
C THR A 108 26.97 34.97 -7.81
N VAL A 109 25.88 35.72 -7.67
CA VAL A 109 25.90 37.17 -7.39
C VAL A 109 25.77 37.50 -5.91
N CYS A 110 25.61 36.48 -5.06
CA CYS A 110 25.35 36.66 -3.64
C CYS A 110 26.62 37.08 -2.88
N ALA A 111 26.43 37.76 -1.76
CA ALA A 111 27.50 38.03 -0.82
C ALA A 111 28.09 36.71 -0.26
N GLU A 112 29.38 36.71 0.06
CA GLU A 112 30.09 35.51 0.56
C GLU A 112 29.52 34.98 1.88
N GLN A 113 28.82 35.82 2.65
CA GLN A 113 28.18 35.45 3.91
C GLN A 113 26.83 34.74 3.72
N CYS A 114 26.29 34.65 2.50
CA CYS A 114 25.05 33.94 2.27
C CYS A 114 25.30 32.42 2.24
N ASP A 115 24.66 31.67 3.13
CA ASP A 115 24.76 30.20 3.19
C ASP A 115 24.08 29.49 1.99
N GLY A 116 23.33 30.22 1.16
CA GLY A 116 22.52 29.65 0.10
C GLY A 116 22.27 30.61 -1.06
N ARG A 117 21.02 31.05 -1.21
CA ARG A 117 20.59 31.91 -2.31
C ARG A 117 20.39 33.36 -1.88
N CYS A 118 20.21 34.24 -2.84
CA CYS A 118 19.92 35.65 -2.60
C CYS A 118 19.00 36.23 -3.68
N PHE A 119 18.46 37.42 -3.41
CA PHE A 119 17.73 38.24 -4.38
C PHE A 119 18.47 39.54 -4.74
N GLY A 120 19.71 39.68 -4.28
CA GLY A 120 20.58 40.82 -4.51
C GLY A 120 22.00 40.56 -3.98
N PRO A 121 22.95 41.47 -4.26
CA PRO A 121 24.37 41.27 -3.95
C PRO A 121 24.75 41.62 -2.51
N TYR A 122 23.86 42.24 -1.72
CA TYR A 122 24.17 42.66 -0.36
C TYR A 122 23.84 41.55 0.65
N VAL A 123 24.47 41.60 1.83
CA VAL A 123 24.21 40.65 2.92
C VAL A 123 22.77 40.71 3.41
N SER A 124 22.11 41.88 3.30
CA SER A 124 20.67 42.04 3.59
C SER A 124 19.77 41.25 2.66
N ASP A 125 20.30 40.83 1.50
CA ASP A 125 19.55 40.20 0.43
C ASP A 125 19.72 38.67 0.43
N CYS A 126 20.41 38.13 1.44
CA CYS A 126 20.52 36.70 1.63
C CYS A 126 19.14 36.10 1.94
N CYS A 127 18.83 34.99 1.28
CA CYS A 127 17.66 34.18 1.58
C CYS A 127 17.87 33.35 2.83
N HIS A 128 16.76 32.89 3.42
CA HIS A 128 16.81 31.88 4.46
C HIS A 128 17.50 30.58 3.92
N PRO A 129 18.32 29.87 4.72
CA PRO A 129 19.03 28.67 4.27
C PRO A 129 18.12 27.55 3.74
N GLU A 130 16.88 27.50 4.24
CA GLU A 130 15.85 26.55 3.79
C GLU A 130 15.17 26.95 2.46
N CYS A 131 15.51 28.09 1.86
CA CYS A 131 14.97 28.49 0.58
C CYS A 131 15.68 27.78 -0.59
N ALA A 132 14.90 27.44 -1.60
CA ALA A 132 15.34 26.92 -2.88
C ALA A 132 14.84 27.81 -4.04
N GLY A 133 15.65 27.96 -5.08
CA GLY A 133 15.47 28.80 -6.27
C GLY A 133 15.77 30.28 -6.01
N GLY A 134 15.32 30.78 -4.87
CA GLY A 134 15.49 32.17 -4.43
C GLY A 134 14.43 32.53 -3.40
N CYS A 135 14.30 33.82 -3.11
CA CYS A 135 13.31 34.34 -2.17
C CYS A 135 12.92 35.78 -2.54
N SER A 136 11.82 36.26 -1.96
CA SER A 136 11.42 37.68 -1.99
C SER A 136 11.77 38.43 -0.70
N GLY A 137 12.44 37.77 0.25
CA GLY A 137 12.78 38.31 1.55
C GLY A 137 13.59 37.32 2.40
N PRO A 138 14.11 37.75 3.56
CA PRO A 138 15.04 36.95 4.36
C PRO A 138 14.37 35.84 5.20
N LYS A 139 13.04 35.80 5.31
CA LYS A 139 12.35 34.81 6.16
C LYS A 139 12.16 33.49 5.43
N SER A 140 12.02 32.40 6.20
CA SER A 140 11.69 31.08 5.67
C SER A 140 10.31 30.99 5.00
N THR A 141 9.46 32.00 5.17
CA THR A 141 8.15 32.14 4.50
C THR A 141 8.22 32.84 3.16
N ASP A 142 9.34 33.49 2.86
CA ASP A 142 9.51 34.33 1.66
C ASP A 142 10.21 33.56 0.53
N CYS A 143 10.44 32.26 0.72
CA CYS A 143 11.10 31.39 -0.24
C CYS A 143 10.22 31.14 -1.46
N PHE A 144 10.82 31.06 -2.65
CA PHE A 144 10.10 30.63 -3.85
C PHE A 144 9.76 29.14 -3.83
N ALA A 145 10.64 28.33 -3.23
CA ALA A 145 10.44 26.92 -2.93
C ALA A 145 11.22 26.57 -1.66
N CYS A 146 10.87 25.45 -1.02
CA CYS A 146 11.64 24.95 0.12
C CYS A 146 12.72 23.98 -0.35
N THR A 147 13.86 23.98 0.33
CA THR A 147 14.92 22.96 0.16
C THR A 147 14.45 21.61 0.66
N ASN A 148 13.85 21.57 1.86
CA ASN A 148 13.40 20.35 2.50
C ASN A 148 11.87 20.24 2.46
N PHE A 149 11.18 20.75 3.49
CA PHE A 149 9.73 20.65 3.64
C PHE A 149 9.05 22.01 3.76
N ASN A 150 7.83 22.11 3.25
CA ASN A 150 6.93 23.22 3.46
C ASN A 150 5.96 22.89 4.60
N ASP A 151 6.06 23.64 5.70
CA ASP A 151 5.13 23.60 6.80
C ASP A 151 4.23 24.84 6.81
N SER A 152 3.04 24.71 6.21
CA SER A 152 2.02 25.77 6.20
C SER A 152 2.54 27.14 5.69
N GLY A 153 3.45 27.13 4.72
CA GLY A 153 4.05 28.30 4.10
C GLY A 153 5.49 28.58 4.54
N ALA A 154 5.95 28.02 5.66
CA ALA A 154 7.33 28.17 6.13
C ALA A 154 8.21 26.99 5.67
N CYS A 155 9.40 27.27 5.16
CA CYS A 155 10.36 26.24 4.82
C CYS A 155 11.13 25.76 6.06
N VAL A 156 11.08 24.45 6.32
CA VAL A 156 11.66 23.80 7.50
C VAL A 156 12.50 22.58 7.12
N THR A 157 13.52 22.29 7.92
CA THR A 157 14.40 21.13 7.75
C THR A 157 13.70 19.81 8.04
N GLN A 158 12.79 19.78 9.01
CA GLN A 158 12.03 18.60 9.42
C GLN A 158 10.65 19.02 9.92
N CYS A 159 9.63 18.18 9.66
CA CYS A 159 8.29 18.43 10.19
C CYS A 159 8.24 18.26 11.71
N PRO A 160 7.32 18.95 12.41
CA PRO A 160 7.09 18.78 13.84
C PRO A 160 6.88 17.31 14.23
N ARG A 161 7.78 16.77 15.05
CA ARG A 161 7.79 15.35 15.43
C ARG A 161 6.58 14.99 16.31
N PRO A 162 6.13 13.72 16.29
CA PRO A 162 5.02 13.24 17.14
C PRO A 162 5.31 13.29 18.63
N PHE A 163 6.57 13.16 19.01
CA PHE A 163 7.02 13.19 20.40
C PHE A 163 8.10 14.24 20.58
N VAL A 164 8.02 15.01 21.67
CA VAL A 164 8.99 16.03 22.04
C VAL A 164 9.50 15.71 23.44
N TYR A 165 10.80 15.86 23.65
CA TYR A 165 11.43 15.66 24.94
C TYR A 165 11.06 16.81 25.88
N ASN A 166 10.41 16.50 27.00
CA ASN A 166 10.12 17.46 28.05
C ASN A 166 11.25 17.41 29.10
N PRO A 167 12.06 18.47 29.23
CA PRO A 167 13.20 18.48 30.16
C PRO A 167 12.77 18.51 31.63
N THR A 168 11.51 18.81 31.94
CA THR A 168 10.99 18.83 33.32
C THR A 168 10.63 17.43 33.79
N THR A 169 10.03 16.62 32.91
CA THR A 169 9.61 15.24 33.22
C THR A 169 10.66 14.21 32.82
N PHE A 170 11.68 14.62 32.06
CA PHE A 170 12.69 13.76 31.45
C PHE A 170 12.08 12.67 30.56
N GLN A 171 10.89 12.93 29.98
CA GLN A 171 10.12 11.98 29.17
C GLN A 171 9.82 12.52 27.77
N LEU A 172 9.56 11.60 26.84
CA LEU A 172 9.03 11.93 25.52
C LEU A 172 7.51 12.08 25.62
N GLU A 173 7.02 13.31 25.45
CA GLU A 173 5.60 13.63 25.52
C GLU A 173 5.02 13.82 24.12
N HIS A 174 3.74 13.48 23.95
CA HIS A 174 3.06 13.62 22.66
C HIS A 174 2.91 15.10 22.29
N ASN A 175 3.42 15.47 21.12
CA ASN A 175 3.32 16.81 20.57
C ASN A 175 1.95 17.02 19.92
N PRO A 176 1.09 17.90 20.45
CA PRO A 176 -0.20 18.17 19.84
C PRO A 176 -0.08 18.72 18.41
N TRP A 177 1.02 19.42 18.09
CA TRP A 177 1.26 20.06 16.78
C TRP A 177 2.05 19.17 15.81
N ALA A 178 2.13 17.87 16.10
CA ALA A 178 2.77 16.89 15.24
C ALA A 178 2.20 16.94 13.81
N LYS A 179 3.09 16.84 12.82
CA LYS A 179 2.74 16.70 11.41
C LYS A 179 3.61 15.61 10.79
N TYR A 180 3.06 14.97 9.77
CA TYR A 180 3.71 13.90 9.03
C TYR A 180 4.37 14.46 7.77
N THR A 181 5.53 13.94 7.41
CA THR A 181 6.16 14.25 6.12
C THR A 181 5.40 13.55 5.00
N TYR A 182 5.06 14.30 3.95
CA TYR A 182 4.44 13.78 2.73
C TYR A 182 5.11 14.46 1.52
N GLY A 183 6.04 13.75 0.87
CA GLY A 183 6.89 14.35 -0.16
C GLY A 183 7.66 15.55 0.42
N ALA A 184 7.46 16.74 -0.15
CA ALA A 184 8.06 18.00 0.30
C ALA A 184 7.15 18.84 1.24
N PHE A 185 6.12 18.24 1.85
CA PHE A 185 5.14 18.96 2.70
C PHE A 185 4.98 18.33 4.09
N CYS A 186 4.59 19.14 5.06
CA CYS A 186 4.17 18.71 6.38
C CYS A 186 2.62 18.70 6.48
N VAL A 187 2.02 17.53 6.69
CA VAL A 187 0.57 17.34 6.72
C VAL A 187 0.07 16.83 8.07
N LYS A 188 -1.08 17.32 8.53
CA LYS A 188 -1.67 16.85 9.81
C LYS A 188 -2.22 15.42 9.74
N LYS A 189 -2.65 14.98 8.56
CA LYS A 189 -3.18 13.64 8.30
C LYS A 189 -2.64 13.15 6.98
N CYS A 190 -2.21 11.89 6.93
CA CYS A 190 -1.83 11.27 5.67
C CYS A 190 -3.05 11.11 4.74
N PRO A 191 -2.87 11.23 3.41
CA PRO A 191 -3.92 10.92 2.46
C PRO A 191 -4.43 9.47 2.61
N HIS A 192 -5.69 9.21 2.26
CA HIS A 192 -6.38 7.93 2.54
C HIS A 192 -5.68 6.65 2.04
N ASN A 193 -4.82 6.73 1.02
CA ASN A 193 -4.10 5.59 0.45
C ASN A 193 -2.67 5.43 0.97
N PHE A 194 -2.27 6.24 1.94
CA PHE A 194 -0.95 6.20 2.57
C PHE A 194 -1.05 5.64 3.99
N VAL A 195 0.08 5.12 4.46
CA VAL A 195 0.24 4.55 5.80
C VAL A 195 1.21 5.41 6.56
N VAL A 196 0.94 5.62 7.84
CA VAL A 196 1.84 6.34 8.75
C VAL A 196 2.96 5.40 9.17
N ASP A 197 4.21 5.74 8.89
CA ASP A 197 5.39 5.13 9.51
C ASP A 197 6.15 6.17 10.32
N HIS A 198 6.17 6.03 11.65
CA HIS A 198 6.69 6.99 12.62
C HIS A 198 6.20 8.44 12.44
N SER A 199 6.86 9.21 11.58
CA SER A 199 6.58 10.63 11.29
C SER A 199 6.38 10.90 9.80
N SER A 200 6.12 9.87 8.99
CA SER A 200 6.10 9.95 7.53
C SER A 200 4.92 9.21 6.92
N CYS A 201 4.37 9.74 5.82
CA CYS A 201 3.35 9.08 5.01
C CYS A 201 4.03 8.24 3.93
N VAL A 202 4.03 6.92 4.09
CA VAL A 202 4.62 5.97 3.15
C VAL A 202 3.55 5.24 2.33
N ARG A 203 3.91 4.77 1.13
CA ARG A 203 3.00 4.00 0.28
C ARG A 203 2.78 2.57 0.79
N ALA A 204 3.81 1.99 1.41
CA ALA A 204 3.84 0.66 1.97
C ALA A 204 4.77 0.65 3.20
N CYS A 205 4.51 -0.25 4.15
CA CYS A 205 5.40 -0.42 5.30
C CYS A 205 6.75 -1.02 4.90
N PRO A 206 7.82 -0.69 5.64
CA PRO A 206 9.10 -1.39 5.55
C PRO A 206 8.97 -2.90 5.79
N SER A 207 9.90 -3.70 5.29
CA SER A 207 9.83 -5.18 5.31
C SER A 207 9.73 -5.81 6.71
N ASN A 208 10.14 -5.10 7.75
CA ASN A 208 10.08 -5.52 9.16
C ASN A 208 8.84 -5.01 9.92
N LYS A 209 7.89 -4.38 9.21
CA LYS A 209 6.67 -3.82 9.77
C LYS A 209 5.45 -4.27 8.99
N MET A 210 4.29 -4.30 9.65
CA MET A 210 3.01 -4.62 9.04
C MET A 210 2.03 -3.46 9.14
N GLU A 211 1.13 -3.37 8.15
CA GLU A 211 0.05 -2.40 8.13
C GLU A 211 -1.04 -2.82 9.11
N VAL A 212 -1.34 -1.97 10.09
CA VAL A 212 -2.48 -2.13 11.00
C VAL A 212 -3.36 -0.89 10.92
N GLU A 213 -4.68 -1.10 10.90
CA GLU A 213 -5.66 -0.01 10.92
C GLU A 213 -6.20 0.15 12.35
N GLU A 214 -5.79 1.23 13.02
CA GLU A 214 -6.28 1.62 14.33
C GLU A 214 -7.01 2.96 14.21
N ASN A 215 -8.26 3.05 14.70
CA ASN A 215 -9.09 4.25 14.60
C ASN A 215 -9.25 4.82 13.17
N ARG A 216 -9.30 3.94 12.14
CA ARG A 216 -9.34 4.29 10.70
C ARG A 216 -8.08 4.97 10.15
N ILE A 217 -6.98 4.94 10.90
CA ILE A 217 -5.67 5.39 10.46
C ILE A 217 -4.81 4.15 10.25
N LYS A 218 -4.25 4.02 9.05
CA LYS A 218 -3.31 2.94 8.74
C LYS A 218 -1.93 3.33 9.25
N MET A 219 -1.33 2.48 10.05
CA MET A 219 -0.01 2.67 10.65
C MET A 219 0.87 1.44 10.45
N CYS A 220 2.19 1.66 10.39
CA CYS A 220 3.18 0.61 10.33
C CYS A 220 3.65 0.25 11.73
N ILE A 221 3.36 -0.97 12.17
CA ILE A 221 3.85 -1.50 13.45
C ILE A 221 4.89 -2.59 13.21
N PRO A 222 5.95 -2.69 14.05
CA PRO A 222 6.86 -3.83 14.02
C PRO A 222 6.10 -5.16 14.11
N CYS A 223 6.53 -6.13 13.32
CA CYS A 223 5.97 -7.49 13.41
C CYS A 223 6.46 -8.15 14.71
N THR A 224 5.63 -8.99 15.33
CA THR A 224 6.01 -9.72 16.56
C THR A 224 7.01 -10.84 16.29
N ASP A 225 6.89 -11.54 15.16
CA ASP A 225 7.79 -12.64 14.76
C ASP A 225 8.12 -12.61 13.26
N ILE A 226 7.22 -13.14 12.41
CA ILE A 226 7.38 -13.17 10.95
C ILE A 226 6.39 -12.20 10.32
N CYS A 227 6.89 -11.22 9.57
CA CYS A 227 6.03 -10.28 8.87
C CYS A 227 5.22 -10.98 7.77
N PRO A 228 3.95 -10.57 7.56
CA PRO A 228 3.20 -10.96 6.37
C PRO A 228 4.03 -10.60 5.12
N LYS A 229 4.39 -11.60 4.31
CA LYS A 229 5.19 -11.38 3.11
C LYS A 229 4.38 -10.56 2.11
N ALA A 230 4.80 -9.31 1.90
CA ALA A 230 4.26 -8.44 0.87
C ALA A 230 5.04 -8.66 -0.42
N CYS A 231 4.33 -8.88 -1.52
CA CYS A 231 4.90 -9.18 -2.83
C CYS A 231 4.37 -8.21 -3.87
N ASP A 232 5.20 -7.86 -4.85
CA ASP A 232 4.79 -7.00 -5.94
C ASP A 232 3.74 -7.69 -6.81
N GLY A 233 2.69 -6.96 -7.18
CA GLY A 233 1.68 -7.39 -8.14
C GLY A 233 2.03 -7.01 -9.57
N ILE A 234 1.25 -7.50 -10.52
CA ILE A 234 1.38 -7.22 -11.94
C ILE A 234 1.30 -5.71 -12.20
N GLY A 235 2.26 -5.18 -12.96
CA GLY A 235 2.40 -3.76 -13.26
C GLY A 235 2.98 -2.92 -12.11
N THR A 236 3.64 -3.54 -11.13
CA THR A 236 4.23 -2.86 -9.97
C THR A 236 5.68 -3.29 -9.74
N ALA A 237 6.59 -2.33 -9.57
CA ALA A 237 7.98 -2.53 -9.15
C ALA A 237 8.70 -3.69 -9.89
N SER A 238 9.00 -4.81 -9.24
CA SER A 238 9.72 -5.94 -9.87
C SER A 238 8.94 -6.63 -11.00
N LEU A 239 7.63 -6.36 -11.12
CA LEU A 239 6.72 -6.84 -12.14
C LEU A 239 6.11 -5.69 -12.97
N GLN A 240 6.80 -4.55 -13.06
CA GLN A 240 6.32 -3.37 -13.79
C GLN A 240 6.02 -3.64 -15.28
N SER A 241 6.82 -4.48 -15.92
CA SER A 241 6.66 -4.86 -17.33
C SER A 241 5.70 -6.03 -17.56
N ALA A 242 5.33 -6.76 -16.49
CA ALA A 242 4.44 -7.91 -16.60
C ALA A 242 3.01 -7.45 -16.85
N GLN A 243 2.33 -8.10 -17.79
CA GLN A 243 0.92 -7.84 -18.12
C GLN A 243 -0.04 -8.85 -17.47
N THR A 244 0.46 -10.04 -17.13
CA THR A 244 -0.33 -11.13 -16.57
C THR A 244 0.55 -12.03 -15.70
N VAL A 245 -0.07 -12.79 -14.80
CA VAL A 245 0.56 -13.91 -14.12
C VAL A 245 0.76 -15.04 -15.12
N ASP A 246 1.99 -15.54 -15.20
CA ASP A 246 2.40 -16.58 -16.15
C ASP A 246 3.42 -17.54 -15.52
N SER A 247 3.84 -18.57 -16.27
CA SER A 247 4.78 -19.60 -15.81
C SER A 247 6.15 -19.04 -15.40
N SER A 248 6.56 -17.88 -15.92
CA SER A 248 7.86 -17.24 -15.62
C SER A 248 7.85 -16.47 -14.30
N ASN A 249 6.69 -16.00 -13.84
CA ASN A 249 6.58 -15.11 -12.68
C ASN A 249 5.77 -15.68 -11.50
N ILE A 250 5.01 -16.77 -11.69
CA ILE A 250 4.15 -17.38 -10.66
C ILE A 250 4.89 -17.72 -9.35
N ASP A 251 6.14 -18.19 -9.43
CA ASP A 251 6.91 -18.61 -8.27
C ASP A 251 7.31 -17.43 -7.36
N ARG A 252 7.24 -16.19 -7.86
CA ARG A 252 7.46 -14.98 -7.04
C ARG A 252 6.36 -14.80 -5.98
N PHE A 253 5.19 -15.40 -6.20
CA PHE A 253 4.03 -15.30 -5.31
C PHE A 253 4.02 -16.34 -4.17
N ILE A 254 5.04 -17.22 -4.08
CA ILE A 254 5.13 -18.24 -3.03
C ILE A 254 5.14 -17.57 -1.65
N ASN A 255 4.25 -18.03 -0.76
CA ASN A 255 4.07 -17.58 0.63
C ASN A 255 3.70 -16.09 0.78
N CYS A 256 3.22 -15.44 -0.28
CA CYS A 256 2.77 -14.06 -0.20
C CYS A 256 1.41 -13.98 0.51
N THR A 257 1.31 -13.09 1.50
CA THR A 257 0.06 -12.82 2.22
C THR A 257 -0.59 -11.52 1.76
N LYS A 258 0.20 -10.59 1.22
CA LYS A 258 -0.26 -9.31 0.68
C LYS A 258 0.33 -9.07 -0.70
N ILE A 259 -0.50 -8.67 -1.65
CA ILE A 259 -0.07 -8.29 -3.00
C ILE A 259 -0.15 -6.77 -3.15
N ASN A 260 1.01 -6.14 -3.31
CA ASN A 260 1.17 -4.73 -3.60
C ASN A 260 1.00 -4.49 -5.10
N GLY A 261 -0.22 -4.20 -5.53
CA GLY A 261 -0.57 -4.00 -6.92
C GLY A 261 -1.73 -4.89 -7.33
N ASN A 262 -1.64 -5.45 -8.54
CA ASN A 262 -2.76 -6.13 -9.20
C ASN A 262 -2.46 -7.62 -9.40
N LEU A 263 -3.50 -8.43 -9.50
CA LEU A 263 -3.41 -9.78 -10.06
C LEU A 263 -4.23 -9.85 -11.33
N VAL A 264 -3.59 -10.27 -12.43
CA VAL A 264 -4.19 -10.26 -13.77
C VAL A 264 -3.94 -11.60 -14.45
N PHE A 265 -5.00 -12.29 -14.85
CA PHE A 265 -4.96 -13.60 -15.50
C PHE A 265 -5.57 -13.49 -16.91
N LEU A 266 -4.71 -13.47 -17.91
CA LEU A 266 -5.06 -13.39 -19.33
C LEU A 266 -4.82 -14.73 -20.02
N ILE A 267 -5.34 -14.87 -21.24
CA ILE A 267 -5.17 -16.08 -22.05
C ILE A 267 -3.69 -16.38 -22.30
N THR A 268 -2.88 -15.34 -22.54
CA THR A 268 -1.42 -15.47 -22.77
C THR A 268 -0.66 -15.97 -21.53
N GLY A 269 -1.18 -15.73 -20.32
CA GLY A 269 -0.58 -16.25 -19.09
C GLY A 269 -0.99 -17.70 -18.83
N ILE A 270 -2.29 -18.00 -18.95
CA ILE A 270 -2.82 -19.33 -18.64
C ILE A 270 -2.48 -20.36 -19.72
N LYS A 271 -2.71 -20.03 -21.01
CA LYS A 271 -2.46 -20.93 -22.15
C LYS A 271 -1.04 -20.79 -22.72
N GLY A 272 -0.24 -19.88 -22.19
CA GLY A 272 1.12 -19.59 -22.66
C GLY A 272 1.14 -18.56 -23.80
N ASP A 273 2.33 -18.01 -24.03
CA ASP A 273 2.61 -17.03 -25.07
C ASP A 273 3.75 -17.52 -25.95
N VAL A 274 3.41 -18.03 -27.12
CA VAL A 274 4.36 -18.58 -28.09
C VAL A 274 5.33 -17.51 -28.62
N TYR A 275 4.89 -16.25 -28.75
CA TYR A 275 5.72 -15.18 -29.30
C TYR A 275 6.86 -14.80 -28.34
N HIS A 276 6.57 -14.80 -27.04
CA HIS A 276 7.56 -14.52 -26.00
C HIS A 276 8.20 -15.79 -25.39
N ASN A 277 7.93 -16.97 -25.99
CA ASN A 277 8.41 -18.28 -25.54
C ASN A 277 8.07 -18.58 -24.05
N ILE A 278 6.84 -18.23 -23.65
CA ILE A 278 6.31 -18.49 -22.30
C ILE A 278 5.42 -19.73 -22.38
N GLU A 279 5.79 -20.75 -21.63
CA GLU A 279 5.01 -22.00 -21.55
C GLU A 279 3.66 -21.78 -20.86
N PRO A 280 2.65 -22.61 -21.17
CA PRO A 280 1.38 -22.60 -20.44
C PRO A 280 1.58 -22.73 -18.92
N LEU A 281 0.78 -22.00 -18.15
CA LEU A 281 0.86 -22.06 -16.70
C LEU A 281 0.32 -23.39 -16.18
N ASP A 282 1.13 -24.09 -15.38
CA ASP A 282 0.67 -25.27 -14.63
C ASP A 282 -0.44 -24.89 -13.63
N PRO A 283 -1.67 -25.42 -13.76
CA PRO A 283 -2.78 -25.08 -12.88
C PRO A 283 -2.48 -25.32 -11.39
N GLU A 284 -1.67 -26.32 -11.04
CA GLU A 284 -1.34 -26.61 -9.64
C GLU A 284 -0.52 -25.49 -9.00
N LYS A 285 0.28 -24.76 -9.78
CA LYS A 285 1.04 -23.60 -9.29
C LYS A 285 0.15 -22.44 -8.87
N LEU A 286 -1.12 -22.37 -9.28
CA LEU A 286 -2.05 -21.34 -8.80
C LEU A 286 -2.35 -21.47 -7.30
N ASN A 287 -2.06 -22.62 -6.68
CA ASN A 287 -2.21 -22.81 -5.23
C ASN A 287 -1.31 -21.89 -4.40
N VAL A 288 -0.27 -21.26 -4.97
CA VAL A 288 0.54 -20.25 -4.28
C VAL A 288 -0.30 -19.08 -3.75
N PHE A 289 -1.44 -18.80 -4.37
CA PHE A 289 -2.33 -17.73 -3.95
C PHE A 289 -3.18 -18.06 -2.71
N ARG A 290 -3.18 -19.31 -2.22
CA ARG A 290 -3.93 -19.71 -1.02
C ARG A 290 -3.52 -18.92 0.22
N THR A 291 -2.29 -18.43 0.31
CA THR A 291 -1.83 -17.64 1.45
C THR A 291 -2.25 -16.17 1.37
N VAL A 292 -2.71 -15.69 0.21
CA VAL A 292 -3.04 -14.29 -0.02
C VAL A 292 -4.30 -13.90 0.73
N ARG A 293 -4.18 -12.82 1.52
CA ARG A 293 -5.26 -12.23 2.32
C ARG A 293 -5.67 -10.85 1.84
N GLU A 294 -4.76 -10.11 1.19
CA GLU A 294 -5.04 -8.76 0.71
C GLU A 294 -4.42 -8.54 -0.68
N ILE A 295 -5.20 -7.92 -1.58
CA ILE A 295 -4.72 -7.37 -2.85
C ILE A 295 -4.97 -5.86 -2.80
N THR A 296 -3.93 -5.03 -2.90
CA THR A 296 -4.10 -3.57 -2.75
C THR A 296 -4.75 -2.91 -3.97
N GLY A 297 -4.56 -3.46 -5.17
CA GLY A 297 -5.11 -2.99 -6.44
C GLY A 297 -6.39 -3.74 -6.83
N PHE A 298 -6.39 -4.38 -8.00
CA PHE A 298 -7.54 -5.13 -8.53
C PHE A 298 -7.21 -6.60 -8.85
N LEU A 299 -8.25 -7.44 -8.88
CA LEU A 299 -8.21 -8.82 -9.36
C LEU A 299 -8.95 -8.92 -10.71
N ASN A 300 -8.24 -9.33 -11.76
CA ASN A 300 -8.78 -9.44 -13.12
C ASN A 300 -8.57 -10.84 -13.69
N VAL A 301 -9.66 -11.59 -13.84
CA VAL A 301 -9.69 -12.95 -14.36
C VAL A 301 -10.41 -12.96 -15.72
N GLN A 302 -9.63 -13.01 -16.79
CA GLN A 302 -10.11 -13.15 -18.18
C GLN A 302 -9.77 -14.50 -18.80
N SER A 303 -8.88 -15.27 -18.18
CA SER A 303 -8.65 -16.67 -18.49
C SER A 303 -8.42 -17.46 -17.21
N TRP A 304 -8.87 -18.70 -17.18
CA TRP A 304 -8.72 -19.62 -16.06
C TRP A 304 -8.56 -21.07 -16.60
N PRO A 305 -7.81 -21.95 -15.91
CA PRO A 305 -7.61 -23.32 -16.36
C PRO A 305 -8.91 -24.12 -16.49
N GLU A 306 -8.97 -24.99 -17.50
CA GLU A 306 -10.19 -25.76 -17.83
C GLU A 306 -10.55 -26.78 -16.74
N ASN A 307 -9.54 -27.30 -16.03
CA ASN A 307 -9.71 -28.27 -14.95
C ASN A 307 -10.09 -27.64 -13.60
N MET A 308 -10.18 -26.31 -13.50
CA MET A 308 -10.50 -25.61 -12.25
C MET A 308 -11.88 -24.97 -12.33
N THR A 309 -12.82 -25.47 -11.54
CA THR A 309 -14.23 -25.04 -11.57
C THR A 309 -14.55 -23.86 -10.65
N ASP A 310 -13.56 -23.33 -9.94
CA ASP A 310 -13.75 -22.22 -9.00
C ASP A 310 -12.46 -21.40 -8.80
N LEU A 311 -12.58 -20.32 -8.01
CA LEU A 311 -11.47 -19.46 -7.59
C LEU A 311 -11.05 -19.73 -6.14
N SER A 312 -11.23 -20.97 -5.63
CA SER A 312 -10.93 -21.33 -4.23
C SER A 312 -9.47 -21.16 -3.83
N VAL A 313 -8.55 -21.03 -4.80
CA VAL A 313 -7.16 -20.59 -4.54
C VAL A 313 -7.11 -19.22 -3.84
N PHE A 314 -8.15 -18.40 -3.95
CA PHE A 314 -8.32 -17.13 -3.24
C PHE A 314 -9.27 -17.23 -2.03
N SER A 315 -9.51 -18.44 -1.49
CA SER A 315 -10.41 -18.66 -0.34
C SER A 315 -10.06 -17.84 0.91
N ASN A 316 -8.78 -17.51 1.12
CA ASN A 316 -8.29 -16.69 2.24
C ASN A 316 -8.24 -15.18 1.93
N LEU A 317 -8.57 -14.76 0.70
CA LEU A 317 -8.57 -13.36 0.31
C LEU A 317 -9.68 -12.62 1.07
N ALA A 318 -9.29 -11.71 1.95
CA ALA A 318 -10.19 -10.96 2.80
C ALA A 318 -10.53 -9.57 2.22
N THR A 319 -9.57 -8.93 1.55
CA THR A 319 -9.70 -7.55 1.10
C THR A 319 -9.17 -7.32 -0.32
N ILE A 320 -9.95 -6.63 -1.14
CA ILE A 320 -9.52 -6.03 -2.41
C ILE A 320 -9.56 -4.52 -2.26
N GLY A 321 -8.39 -3.89 -2.25
CA GLY A 321 -8.23 -2.47 -1.89
C GLY A 321 -8.67 -1.48 -2.96
N GLY A 322 -8.56 -1.81 -4.25
CA GLY A 322 -8.95 -0.90 -5.33
C GLY A 322 -8.14 0.40 -5.40
N ARG A 323 -6.89 0.43 -4.88
CA ARG A 323 -5.99 1.59 -5.02
C ARG A 323 -5.60 1.85 -6.48
N ALA A 324 -5.64 0.79 -7.29
CA ALA A 324 -5.57 0.82 -8.75
C ALA A 324 -6.81 0.09 -9.31
N LEU A 325 -7.31 0.54 -10.46
CA LEU A 325 -8.55 0.04 -11.05
C LEU A 325 -8.36 -0.26 -12.54
N TYR A 326 -8.91 -1.37 -13.02
CA TYR A 326 -8.98 -1.67 -14.45
C TYR A 326 -10.25 -1.03 -15.04
N SER A 327 -10.12 0.13 -15.68
CA SER A 327 -11.28 0.88 -16.21
C SER A 327 -12.39 1.13 -15.16
N GLY A 328 -11.98 1.42 -13.92
CA GLY A 328 -12.90 1.64 -12.79
C GLY A 328 -13.37 0.36 -12.07
N ILE A 329 -12.77 -0.80 -12.37
CA ILE A 329 -13.14 -2.12 -11.84
C ILE A 329 -12.04 -2.62 -10.89
N SER A 330 -12.45 -3.16 -9.74
CA SER A 330 -11.55 -3.78 -8.75
C SER A 330 -11.65 -5.31 -8.71
N LEU A 331 -12.76 -5.89 -9.16
CA LEU A 331 -12.93 -7.33 -9.36
C LEU A 331 -13.58 -7.58 -10.72
N LEU A 332 -12.87 -8.26 -11.62
CA LEU A 332 -13.35 -8.64 -12.94
C LEU A 332 -13.25 -10.17 -13.13
N VAL A 333 -14.37 -10.82 -13.43
CA VAL A 333 -14.44 -12.23 -13.84
C VAL A 333 -15.27 -12.31 -15.12
N LEU A 334 -14.59 -12.53 -16.25
CA LEU A 334 -15.16 -12.35 -17.58
C LEU A 334 -14.91 -13.57 -18.46
N LYS A 335 -15.95 -14.06 -19.16
CA LYS A 335 -15.84 -15.10 -20.21
C LYS A 335 -15.25 -16.44 -19.73
N GLN A 336 -15.46 -16.81 -18.47
CA GLN A 336 -15.01 -18.10 -17.94
C GLN A 336 -16.05 -19.19 -18.24
N GLN A 337 -15.63 -20.21 -19.00
CA GLN A 337 -16.51 -21.30 -19.44
C GLN A 337 -16.66 -22.42 -18.40
N TRP A 338 -15.63 -22.64 -17.58
CA TRP A 338 -15.51 -23.81 -16.70
C TRP A 338 -15.81 -23.51 -15.23
N ILE A 339 -15.81 -22.22 -14.85
CA ILE A 339 -16.07 -21.81 -13.47
C ILE A 339 -17.56 -21.94 -13.15
N SER A 340 -17.89 -22.77 -12.16
CA SER A 340 -19.24 -23.01 -11.65
C SER A 340 -19.55 -22.22 -10.37
N SER A 341 -18.54 -21.81 -9.61
CA SER A 341 -18.69 -21.01 -8.38
C SER A 341 -17.47 -20.10 -8.14
N LEU A 342 -17.63 -19.00 -7.41
CA LEU A 342 -16.52 -18.08 -7.11
C LEU A 342 -15.69 -18.52 -5.90
N GLN A 343 -16.31 -19.05 -4.83
CA GLN A 343 -15.63 -19.52 -3.61
C GLN A 343 -14.66 -18.52 -2.94
N LEU A 344 -14.94 -17.22 -3.00
CA LEU A 344 -14.20 -16.18 -2.29
C LEU A 344 -14.65 -16.07 -0.82
N GLN A 345 -14.49 -17.16 -0.07
CA GLN A 345 -15.12 -17.36 1.25
C GLN A 345 -14.74 -16.33 2.31
N SER A 346 -13.47 -15.91 2.35
CA SER A 346 -12.99 -14.94 3.34
C SER A 346 -13.22 -13.49 2.92
N LEU A 347 -13.72 -13.22 1.72
CA LEU A 347 -13.84 -11.87 1.18
C LEU A 347 -14.87 -11.07 1.98
N ARG A 348 -14.39 -10.01 2.64
CA ARG A 348 -15.18 -9.16 3.53
C ARG A 348 -15.25 -7.72 3.05
N GLU A 349 -14.27 -7.26 2.28
CA GLU A 349 -14.20 -5.86 1.85
C GLU A 349 -13.68 -5.71 0.42
N ILE A 350 -14.36 -4.87 -0.36
CA ILE A 350 -13.89 -4.29 -1.62
C ILE A 350 -13.90 -2.77 -1.42
N SER A 351 -12.75 -2.20 -1.07
CA SER A 351 -12.67 -0.84 -0.55
C SER A 351 -12.98 0.23 -1.60
N ALA A 352 -12.65 -0.01 -2.87
CA ALA A 352 -12.92 0.89 -3.99
C ALA A 352 -13.11 0.11 -5.30
N GLY A 353 -13.69 0.74 -6.31
CA GLY A 353 -13.93 0.15 -7.63
C GLY A 353 -15.20 -0.68 -7.76
N ASN A 354 -15.63 -0.86 -9.01
CA ASN A 354 -16.81 -1.65 -9.35
C ASN A 354 -16.47 -3.13 -9.47
N VAL A 355 -17.50 -3.97 -9.43
CA VAL A 355 -17.38 -5.43 -9.63
C VAL A 355 -18.06 -5.82 -10.93
N TYR A 356 -17.39 -6.63 -11.75
CA TYR A 356 -17.90 -7.12 -13.03
C TYR A 356 -17.78 -8.64 -13.09
N VAL A 357 -18.92 -9.32 -13.17
CA VAL A 357 -19.00 -10.78 -13.30
C VAL A 357 -19.90 -11.09 -14.48
N THR A 358 -19.33 -11.26 -15.67
CA THR A 358 -20.12 -11.35 -16.91
C THR A 358 -19.65 -12.42 -17.88
N ASN A 359 -20.59 -12.94 -18.69
CA ASN A 359 -20.34 -13.95 -19.73
C ASN A 359 -19.74 -15.28 -19.19
N ASN A 360 -20.02 -15.67 -17.95
CA ASN A 360 -19.53 -16.93 -17.38
C ASN A 360 -20.64 -17.99 -17.45
N SER A 361 -20.63 -18.80 -18.52
CA SER A 361 -21.75 -19.65 -18.93
C SER A 361 -22.17 -20.72 -17.92
N GLN A 362 -21.26 -21.17 -17.06
CA GLN A 362 -21.53 -22.20 -16.05
C GLN A 362 -21.61 -21.65 -14.63
N LEU A 363 -21.35 -20.34 -14.44
CA LEU A 363 -21.21 -19.75 -13.12
C LEU A 363 -22.56 -19.60 -12.42
N CYS A 364 -22.66 -20.19 -11.24
CA CYS A 364 -23.78 -20.12 -10.32
C CYS A 364 -23.39 -19.41 -9.01
N TYR A 365 -24.38 -19.15 -8.15
CA TYR A 365 -24.20 -18.55 -6.80
C TYR A 365 -23.66 -17.11 -6.76
N TYR A 366 -23.44 -16.46 -7.91
CA TYR A 366 -23.05 -15.05 -7.95
C TYR A 366 -24.17 -14.12 -7.43
N ASN A 367 -25.44 -14.58 -7.52
CA ASN A 367 -26.63 -13.81 -7.18
C ASN A 367 -27.02 -13.90 -5.71
N THR A 368 -26.51 -14.90 -4.98
CA THR A 368 -26.74 -15.06 -3.54
C THR A 368 -25.84 -14.12 -2.73
N VAL A 369 -24.74 -13.65 -3.30
CA VAL A 369 -23.80 -12.75 -2.64
C VAL A 369 -24.41 -11.35 -2.46
N ASN A 370 -24.41 -10.86 -1.23
CA ASN A 370 -24.81 -9.49 -0.94
C ASN A 370 -23.65 -8.51 -1.17
N TRP A 371 -23.43 -8.14 -2.43
CA TRP A 371 -22.31 -7.28 -2.86
C TRP A 371 -22.24 -5.94 -2.15
N THR A 372 -23.37 -5.33 -1.79
CA THR A 372 -23.40 -4.03 -1.13
C THR A 372 -22.80 -4.06 0.27
N GLN A 373 -22.79 -5.21 0.95
CA GLN A 373 -22.12 -5.38 2.25
C GLN A 373 -20.60 -5.41 2.14
N LEU A 374 -20.06 -5.72 0.96
CA LEU A 374 -18.62 -5.72 0.71
C LEU A 374 -18.09 -4.32 0.36
N PHE A 375 -18.96 -3.41 -0.07
CA PHE A 375 -18.57 -2.08 -0.51
C PHE A 375 -18.41 -1.10 0.65
N ARG A 376 -17.37 -0.27 0.56
CA ARG A 376 -17.11 0.80 1.54
C ARG A 376 -17.78 2.10 1.15
N THR A 377 -18.10 2.29 -0.14
CA THR A 377 -18.70 3.52 -0.68
C THR A 377 -19.99 3.23 -1.46
N ASN A 378 -20.96 4.13 -1.34
CA ASN A 378 -22.27 3.98 -2.00
C ASN A 378 -22.22 4.19 -3.52
N THR A 379 -21.08 4.65 -4.05
CA THR A 379 -20.86 4.88 -5.49
C THR A 379 -20.47 3.61 -6.24
N GLN A 380 -20.05 2.56 -5.52
CA GLN A 380 -19.66 1.29 -6.12
C GLN A 380 -20.86 0.54 -6.66
N LYS A 381 -20.69 -0.05 -7.84
CA LYS A 381 -21.72 -0.83 -8.54
C LYS A 381 -21.21 -2.21 -8.88
N VAL A 382 -22.14 -3.16 -8.92
CA VAL A 382 -21.91 -4.50 -9.42
C VAL A 382 -22.63 -4.67 -10.76
N LEU A 383 -21.91 -5.13 -11.78
CA LEU A 383 -22.47 -5.52 -13.08
C LEU A 383 -22.40 -7.03 -13.25
N ILE A 384 -23.57 -7.66 -13.30
CA ILE A 384 -23.72 -9.10 -13.47
C ILE A 384 -24.61 -9.35 -14.69
N ARG A 385 -24.07 -10.01 -15.73
CA ARG A 385 -24.78 -10.24 -17.00
C ARG A 385 -24.31 -11.52 -17.67
N ASN A 386 -25.20 -12.20 -18.40
CA ASN A 386 -24.87 -13.35 -19.26
C ASN A 386 -24.10 -14.48 -18.53
N ASN A 387 -24.41 -14.70 -17.25
CA ASN A 387 -23.98 -15.91 -16.55
C ASN A 387 -25.11 -16.95 -16.59
N ARG A 388 -24.89 -18.14 -16.02
CA ARG A 388 -25.93 -19.17 -15.93
C ARG A 388 -27.15 -18.64 -15.18
N ASP A 389 -28.36 -18.92 -15.69
CA ASP A 389 -29.58 -18.47 -15.04
C ASP A 389 -29.67 -19.08 -13.62
N PRO A 390 -29.87 -18.26 -12.56
CA PRO A 390 -29.98 -18.77 -11.19
C PRO A 390 -31.03 -19.86 -11.00
N LYS A 391 -32.09 -19.89 -11.82
CA LYS A 391 -33.12 -20.94 -11.77
C LYS A 391 -32.57 -22.31 -12.21
N GLU A 392 -31.60 -22.32 -13.11
CA GLU A 392 -30.93 -23.52 -13.63
C GLU A 392 -29.76 -23.98 -12.74
N CYS A 393 -29.44 -23.22 -11.69
CA CYS A 393 -28.38 -23.50 -10.73
C CYS A 393 -28.83 -24.38 -9.54
N SER A 394 -30.10 -24.81 -9.50
CA SER A 394 -30.60 -25.72 -8.47
C SER A 394 -29.93 -27.10 -8.61
N PRO A 395 -29.40 -27.69 -7.52
CA PRO A 395 -28.92 -29.07 -7.59
C PRO A 395 -30.11 -29.97 -7.92
N ARG A 396 -29.95 -30.86 -8.92
CA ARG A 396 -30.80 -32.06 -9.02
C ARG A 396 -30.54 -32.89 -7.77
N LEU A 397 -31.29 -32.62 -6.70
CA LEU A 397 -31.40 -33.51 -5.56
C LEU A 397 -32.12 -34.77 -6.07
N MET A 398 -31.34 -35.76 -6.51
CA MET A 398 -31.83 -37.10 -6.74
C MET A 398 -32.05 -37.72 -5.35
N PHE A 399 -33.20 -37.43 -4.73
CA PHE A 399 -33.60 -38.09 -3.50
C PHE A 399 -33.99 -39.54 -3.83
N VAL A 400 -33.06 -40.47 -3.64
CA VAL A 400 -33.41 -41.90 -3.49
C VAL A 400 -33.88 -42.06 -2.05
N LEU A 401 -35.19 -42.01 -1.82
CA LEU A 401 -35.78 -42.33 -0.52
C LEU A 401 -35.70 -43.85 -0.29
N LEU A 402 -34.73 -44.33 0.48
CA LEU A 402 -34.80 -45.65 1.09
C LEU A 402 -35.51 -45.51 2.45
N HIS A 403 -36.76 -45.97 2.54
CA HIS A 403 -37.44 -46.16 3.82
C HIS A 403 -37.02 -47.50 4.43
N LEU A 404 -36.39 -47.47 5.61
CA LEU A 404 -36.32 -48.62 6.51
C LEU A 404 -37.58 -48.64 7.37
N ASN A 405 -38.52 -49.54 7.06
CA ASN A 405 -39.65 -49.81 7.93
C ASN A 405 -39.28 -50.95 8.89
N SER A 406 -39.01 -50.65 10.15
CA SER A 406 -38.83 -51.66 11.19
C SER A 406 -40.20 -52.06 11.74
N ARG A 407 -40.93 -52.87 10.96
CA ARG A 407 -41.77 -54.00 11.39
C ARG A 407 -42.61 -54.47 10.19
N GLU A 408 -42.30 -55.70 9.79
CA GLU A 408 -42.85 -56.48 8.67
C GLU A 408 -42.42 -56.04 7.26
N GLY A 409 -41.60 -56.87 6.63
CA GLY A 409 -41.00 -56.63 5.32
C GLY A 409 -42.00 -56.87 4.17
N SER A 410 -42.22 -55.82 3.37
CA SER A 410 -42.58 -55.87 1.94
C SER A 410 -42.75 -54.44 1.40
N CYS A 411 -42.09 -54.09 0.30
CA CYS A 411 -42.32 -52.82 -0.42
C CYS A 411 -43.40 -53.00 -1.50
N ARG A 412 -44.37 -52.08 -1.57
CA ARG A 412 -45.24 -51.89 -2.75
C ARG A 412 -45.32 -50.40 -3.09
N GLU A 413 -45.32 -50.10 -4.39
CA GLU A 413 -45.45 -48.75 -4.97
C GLU A 413 -46.85 -48.16 -4.73
N GLY A 414 -46.88 -46.89 -4.32
CA GLY A 414 -48.07 -46.06 -4.26
C GLY A 414 -47.66 -44.59 -4.35
N ASP A 415 -48.15 -43.92 -5.39
CA ASP A 415 -47.95 -42.50 -5.71
C ASP A 415 -48.66 -41.60 -4.70
N PHE A 416 -48.03 -40.56 -4.13
CA PHE A 416 -48.70 -39.31 -3.67
C PHE A 416 -47.74 -38.11 -3.49
N GLU A 417 -48.33 -36.92 -3.66
CA GLU A 417 -47.79 -35.54 -3.84
C GLU A 417 -46.92 -34.95 -2.70
N PRO A 418 -46.08 -33.93 -3.00
CA PRO A 418 -45.09 -33.41 -2.05
C PRO A 418 -45.68 -32.43 -1.03
N VAL A 419 -45.60 -32.79 0.26
CA VAL A 419 -45.70 -31.84 1.38
C VAL A 419 -44.29 -31.50 1.86
N ILE A 420 -44.01 -30.20 1.96
CA ILE A 420 -42.76 -29.64 2.47
C ILE A 420 -42.60 -30.03 3.95
N LEU A 421 -41.70 -30.95 4.25
CA LEU A 421 -41.28 -31.28 5.61
C LEU A 421 -39.86 -30.77 5.85
N VAL A 422 -39.75 -29.80 6.76
CA VAL A 422 -38.50 -29.29 7.32
C VAL A 422 -37.88 -30.42 8.16
N THR A 423 -36.73 -30.93 7.75
CA THR A 423 -35.99 -31.94 8.50
C THR A 423 -35.39 -31.33 9.77
N LEU A 424 -35.97 -31.68 10.92
CA LEU A 424 -35.29 -31.69 12.22
C LEU A 424 -34.58 -33.05 12.33
N GLU A 425 -33.25 -33.05 12.40
CA GLU A 425 -32.51 -34.24 12.83
C GLU A 425 -32.75 -34.44 14.34
N CYS A 426 -33.58 -35.43 14.69
CA CYS A 426 -33.67 -35.96 16.05
C CYS A 426 -32.53 -36.97 16.26
N ILE A 427 -31.55 -36.64 17.09
CA ILE A 427 -30.62 -37.62 17.67
C ILE A 427 -31.21 -38.08 19.00
N CYS A 428 -31.52 -39.38 19.11
CA CYS A 428 -31.88 -40.02 20.37
C CYS A 428 -30.63 -40.17 21.27
N VAL A 429 -30.65 -39.57 22.46
CA VAL A 429 -29.68 -39.84 23.53
C VAL A 429 -30.44 -40.24 24.80
N ALA A 430 -30.07 -41.39 25.37
CA ALA A 430 -30.62 -41.92 26.61
C ALA A 430 -30.17 -41.10 27.85
N PRO A 431 -30.92 -41.12 28.97
CA PRO A 431 -30.86 -40.06 29.98
C PRO A 431 -29.85 -40.36 31.09
N SER A 432 -28.96 -39.41 31.40
CA SER A 432 -28.44 -39.23 32.76
C SER A 432 -27.94 -37.80 32.97
N SER A 433 -28.49 -37.14 34.00
CA SER A 433 -27.87 -36.03 34.76
C SER A 433 -27.91 -34.62 34.15
N LEU A 434 -29.00 -33.90 34.45
CA LEU A 434 -29.11 -32.47 34.81
C LEU A 434 -28.02 -31.50 34.31
N LEU A 435 -28.40 -30.63 33.37
CA LEU A 435 -28.07 -29.19 33.39
C LEU A 435 -28.99 -28.44 32.41
N PHE A 436 -29.68 -27.41 32.93
CA PHE A 436 -30.56 -26.51 32.18
C PHE A 436 -29.82 -25.79 31.05
N TRP A 437 -30.46 -25.69 29.87
CA TRP A 437 -30.14 -24.66 28.87
C TRP A 437 -31.41 -23.91 28.47
N VAL A 438 -31.34 -22.58 28.58
CA VAL A 438 -32.34 -21.63 28.10
C VAL A 438 -32.28 -21.63 26.57
N GLY A 439 -33.41 -21.95 25.93
CA GLY A 439 -33.56 -21.85 24.49
C GLY A 439 -33.54 -20.39 24.03
N GLN A 440 -32.76 -20.09 23.00
CA GLN A 440 -33.00 -18.95 22.13
C GLN A 440 -33.27 -19.47 20.72
N CYS A 441 -34.53 -19.36 20.30
CA CYS A 441 -34.92 -19.42 18.91
C CYS A 441 -34.40 -18.17 18.20
N THR A 442 -33.60 -18.34 17.15
CA THR A 442 -33.40 -17.29 16.14
C THR A 442 -33.72 -17.87 14.78
N SER A 443 -34.61 -17.20 14.07
CA SER A 443 -35.01 -17.47 12.69
C SER A 443 -33.82 -17.45 11.73
N PRO A 444 -33.83 -18.26 10.65
CA PRO A 444 -32.79 -18.19 9.63
C PRO A 444 -32.93 -16.87 8.87
N SER A 445 -31.99 -15.96 9.07
CA SER A 445 -31.79 -14.86 8.15
C SER A 445 -31.06 -15.41 6.92
N LEU A 446 -31.69 -15.27 5.76
CA LEU A 446 -31.14 -15.58 4.44
C LEU A 446 -29.90 -14.70 4.17
N ALA A 447 -28.73 -15.15 4.64
CA ALA A 447 -27.44 -14.63 4.18
C ALA A 447 -26.94 -15.54 3.07
N GLY A 448 -26.94 -15.06 1.83
CA GLY A 448 -26.55 -15.87 0.69
C GLY A 448 -25.04 -16.18 0.67
N GLY A 449 -24.70 -17.36 0.17
CA GLY A 449 -23.36 -17.94 0.21
C GLY A 449 -22.64 -17.90 -1.14
N TRP A 450 -21.37 -18.29 -1.12
CA TRP A 450 -20.50 -18.40 -2.30
C TRP A 450 -20.55 -19.81 -2.95
N ASP A 451 -21.37 -20.73 -2.42
CA ASP A 451 -21.45 -22.14 -2.80
C ASP A 451 -22.87 -22.75 -2.52
N PRO A 452 -23.14 -24.02 -2.92
CA PRO A 452 -24.44 -24.68 -2.74
C PRO A 452 -24.77 -25.09 -1.29
N ARG A 453 -23.86 -24.90 -0.33
CA ARG A 453 -24.07 -25.39 1.04
C ARG A 453 -24.87 -24.37 1.86
N PRO A 454 -25.86 -24.79 2.66
CA PRO A 454 -26.57 -23.88 3.56
C PRO A 454 -25.58 -23.25 4.54
N ALA A 455 -25.65 -21.92 4.66
CA ALA A 455 -24.74 -21.09 5.43
C ALA A 455 -24.55 -21.64 6.85
N SER A 456 -23.30 -21.98 7.19
CA SER A 456 -22.88 -22.04 8.59
C SER A 456 -23.03 -20.62 9.16
N SER A 457 -24.14 -20.38 9.85
CA SER A 457 -24.26 -19.27 10.77
C SER A 457 -23.07 -19.32 11.73
N ARG A 458 -22.48 -18.15 11.98
CA ARG A 458 -21.30 -17.95 12.82
C ARG A 458 -21.41 -18.75 14.13
N PRO A 459 -20.43 -19.59 14.47
CA PRO A 459 -20.03 -19.73 15.86
C PRO A 459 -19.16 -18.52 16.20
N LYS A 460 -19.63 -17.64 17.08
CA LYS A 460 -18.70 -16.91 17.96
C LYS A 460 -18.10 -17.97 18.90
N LEU A 461 -17.00 -18.59 18.49
CA LEU A 461 -16.17 -19.33 19.43
C LEU A 461 -15.28 -18.31 20.13
N LEU A 462 -15.50 -18.16 21.45
CA LEU A 462 -14.44 -17.72 22.34
C LEU A 462 -13.25 -18.65 22.12
N THR A 463 -12.12 -18.07 21.73
CA THR A 463 -10.80 -18.71 21.81
C THR A 463 -10.59 -19.24 23.23
N ARG A 464 -10.48 -20.57 23.35
CA ARG A 464 -9.89 -21.25 24.51
C ARG A 464 -8.47 -21.72 24.14
N PRO A 465 -7.60 -21.95 25.15
CA PRO A 465 -6.20 -21.62 25.08
C PRO A 465 -5.39 -22.59 24.22
N TYR A 466 -4.31 -22.06 23.66
CA TYR A 466 -3.23 -22.82 23.05
C TYR A 466 -2.63 -23.78 24.09
N VAL A 467 -2.52 -25.05 23.72
CA VAL A 467 -1.64 -26.03 24.37
C VAL A 467 -0.26 -25.81 23.77
N LEU A 468 0.71 -25.37 24.59
CA LEU A 468 2.12 -25.34 24.19
C LEU A 468 2.67 -26.76 24.25
N GLU A 469 2.86 -27.35 23.08
CA GLU A 469 3.71 -28.49 22.87
C GLU A 469 5.17 -28.05 23.05
N LYS A 470 5.91 -28.73 23.94
CA LYS A 470 7.33 -28.50 24.20
C LYS A 470 8.12 -28.49 22.87
N ARG A 471 8.84 -27.39 22.60
CA ARG A 471 10.04 -27.42 21.76
C ARG A 471 11.25 -27.30 22.67
N GLU A 472 12.06 -28.35 22.71
CA GLU A 472 13.40 -28.29 23.29
C GLU A 472 14.42 -27.82 22.24
N ALA A 473 15.40 -27.07 22.78
CA ALA A 473 16.77 -26.80 22.33
C ALA A 473 17.03 -25.72 21.26
N GLY A 474 17.53 -24.57 21.72
CA GLY A 474 18.49 -23.76 20.97
C GLY A 474 18.63 -22.31 21.43
N LEU A 475 19.54 -22.05 22.38
CA LEU A 475 20.01 -20.74 22.88
C LEU A 475 19.17 -20.10 24.01
N GLU A 476 19.46 -20.48 25.27
CA GLU A 476 19.02 -19.77 26.48
C GLU A 476 19.53 -18.31 26.44
N ARG A 477 18.63 -17.36 26.22
CA ARG A 477 18.77 -16.01 26.79
C ARG A 477 18.04 -16.05 28.13
N ASP A 478 18.75 -15.77 29.22
CA ASP A 478 18.16 -15.60 30.56
C ASP A 478 17.33 -14.31 30.59
N VAL A 479 16.11 -14.35 30.06
CA VAL A 479 15.17 -13.23 30.15
C VAL A 479 14.45 -13.33 31.49
N ARG A 480 14.47 -12.24 32.27
CA ARG A 480 13.89 -12.19 33.62
C ARG A 480 12.41 -11.83 33.51
N GLU A 481 11.57 -12.50 34.29
CA GLU A 481 10.12 -12.34 34.23
C GLU A 481 9.52 -11.97 35.61
N PHE A 482 8.39 -11.28 35.62
CA PHE A 482 7.55 -11.08 36.79
C PHE A 482 6.13 -11.61 36.54
N ALA A 483 5.45 -12.02 37.60
CA ALA A 483 4.09 -12.55 37.51
C ALA A 483 3.05 -11.41 37.61
N ASN A 484 2.21 -11.26 36.59
CA ASN A 484 1.03 -10.40 36.63
C ASN A 484 -0.24 -11.27 36.51
N GLY A 485 -0.79 -11.67 37.67
CA GLY A 485 -1.87 -12.65 37.72
C GLY A 485 -1.39 -14.05 37.30
N SER A 486 -1.92 -14.59 36.19
CA SER A 486 -1.58 -15.92 35.67
C SER A 486 -0.61 -15.91 34.48
N VAL A 487 -0.02 -14.74 34.16
CA VAL A 487 0.85 -14.54 33.00
C VAL A 487 2.22 -14.05 33.47
N CYS A 488 3.28 -14.68 32.95
CA CYS A 488 4.65 -14.22 33.15
C CYS A 488 4.99 -13.19 32.07
N LEU A 489 5.53 -12.05 32.47
CA LEU A 489 5.89 -10.94 31.59
C LEU A 489 7.36 -10.59 31.81
N GLU A 490 8.08 -10.30 30.73
CA GLU A 490 9.51 -9.97 30.77
C GLU A 490 9.77 -8.62 31.47
N CYS A 491 10.87 -8.54 32.21
CA CYS A 491 11.42 -7.30 32.74
C CYS A 491 12.10 -6.49 31.64
N ASP A 492 12.18 -5.17 31.82
CA ASP A 492 12.91 -4.30 30.89
C ASP A 492 14.41 -4.64 30.86
N ALA A 493 15.03 -4.55 29.68
CA ALA A 493 16.45 -4.83 29.46
C ALA A 493 17.40 -3.90 30.25
N GLN A 494 16.88 -2.81 30.82
CA GLN A 494 17.63 -1.87 31.67
C GLN A 494 17.62 -2.24 33.17
N CYS A 495 16.85 -3.23 33.65
CA CYS A 495 16.91 -3.67 35.05
C CYS A 495 18.02 -4.70 35.28
N ASP A 496 18.91 -4.43 36.25
CA ASP A 496 19.99 -5.33 36.64
C ASP A 496 19.50 -6.54 37.44
N MET A 497 20.18 -7.67 37.26
CA MET A 497 19.87 -8.92 37.96
C MET A 497 20.14 -8.81 39.47
N VAL A 498 19.18 -9.23 40.29
CA VAL A 498 19.34 -9.32 41.74
C VAL A 498 19.91 -10.71 42.08
N GLU A 499 21.16 -10.77 42.55
CA GLU A 499 21.88 -12.03 42.82
C GLU A 499 21.35 -12.80 44.05
N ASP A 500 20.67 -12.12 44.99
CA ASP A 500 20.23 -12.68 46.28
C ASP A 500 18.85 -13.36 46.24
N GLY A 501 18.39 -13.84 45.07
CA GLY A 501 17.08 -14.49 44.92
C GLY A 501 15.87 -13.53 45.05
N GLY A 502 16.11 -12.22 45.00
CA GLY A 502 15.07 -11.20 44.97
C GLY A 502 14.42 -11.03 43.60
N LEU A 503 13.20 -10.47 43.56
CA LEU A 503 12.51 -10.14 42.31
C LEU A 503 13.30 -9.06 41.55
N THR A 504 13.55 -9.25 40.24
CA THR A 504 14.29 -8.28 39.40
C THR A 504 13.44 -7.06 39.03
N CYS A 505 12.15 -7.26 38.77
CA CYS A 505 11.19 -6.19 38.53
C CYS A 505 9.82 -6.54 39.15
N THR A 506 9.02 -5.52 39.46
CA THR A 506 7.71 -5.67 40.11
C THR A 506 6.52 -5.32 39.21
N GLY A 507 6.76 -4.95 37.95
CA GLY A 507 5.71 -4.52 37.03
C GLY A 507 6.25 -4.17 35.63
N PRO A 508 5.36 -4.01 34.64
CA PRO A 508 5.74 -3.56 33.31
C PRO A 508 6.10 -2.06 33.35
N VAL A 509 6.91 -1.61 32.38
CA VAL A 509 7.28 -0.20 32.24
C VAL A 509 6.01 0.63 32.09
N SER A 510 5.74 1.47 33.08
CA SER A 510 4.67 2.48 33.02
C SER A 510 5.31 3.85 33.14
N PHE A 511 5.22 4.64 32.05
CA PHE A 511 5.56 6.06 32.00
C PHE A 511 6.84 6.46 32.77
N GLY A 512 7.99 5.99 32.28
CA GLY A 512 9.31 6.50 32.70
C GLY A 512 9.69 6.26 34.16
N LEU A 513 8.96 5.40 34.88
CA LEU A 513 9.39 4.85 36.17
C LEU A 513 9.74 3.38 35.99
N PHE A 514 11.04 3.07 36.07
CA PHE A 514 11.51 1.70 36.17
C PHE A 514 11.04 1.13 37.51
N SER A 515 10.24 0.07 37.48
CA SER A 515 9.84 -0.66 38.68
C SER A 515 10.81 -1.82 38.92
N CYS A 516 12.11 -1.50 39.07
CA CYS A 516 13.09 -2.48 39.56
C CYS A 516 12.98 -2.56 41.10
N SER A 517 13.08 -3.78 41.68
CA SER A 517 12.89 -4.00 43.13
C SER A 517 13.93 -3.27 43.99
N PRO A 518 13.64 -2.97 45.27
CA PRO A 518 14.28 -1.86 45.95
C PRO A 518 15.56 -2.28 46.70
N TRP A 519 16.67 -2.53 46.01
CA TRP A 519 18.02 -2.39 46.61
C TRP A 519 19.03 -1.93 45.56
N LYS A 520 19.63 -0.76 45.81
CA LYS A 520 20.64 -0.02 45.03
C LYS A 520 20.12 0.80 43.84
N SER A 521 19.73 2.04 44.17
CA SER A 521 20.13 3.19 43.35
C SER A 521 21.66 3.16 43.19
N LEU A 522 22.16 2.68 42.06
CA LEU A 522 23.52 2.98 41.64
C LEU A 522 23.48 4.28 40.83
N PHE A 523 23.80 5.36 41.54
CA PHE A 523 24.28 6.60 40.97
C PHE A 523 25.37 6.30 39.93
N VAL A 524 25.14 6.66 38.67
CA VAL A 524 26.23 6.88 37.73
C VAL A 524 26.41 8.37 37.60
N THR A 525 27.29 8.91 38.43
CA THR A 525 27.92 10.22 38.21
C THR A 525 28.79 10.09 36.97
N VAL A 526 28.43 10.77 35.89
CA VAL A 526 29.37 11.06 34.79
C VAL A 526 30.00 12.41 35.11
N ILE A 527 31.31 12.37 35.35
CA ILE A 527 32.21 13.55 35.47
C ILE A 527 32.29 14.25 34.11
#